data_AF-A0A1G5R8M5-F1
#
_entry.id   AF-A0A1G5R8M5-F1
#
_cell.length_a   1.000
_cell.length_b   1.000
_cell.length_c   1.000
_cell.angle_alpha   90.00
_cell.angle_beta   90.00
_cell.angle_gamma   90.00
#
_symmetry.space_group_name_H-M   'P 1'
#
loop_
_entity.id
_entity.type
_entity.pdbx_description
1 polymer ?
#
loop_
_entity_poly.entity_id
_entity_poly.type
_entity_poly.pdbx_seq_one_letter_code
_entity_poly.pdbx_strand_id
1 'polypeptide(L)'
;MLIKMMLLGYLFGIPSERCLVQEIQGNVAYRWFLRLGLTEKVPDASTLSQNRRRRFNHSEAFQQIFDNIVEQAIARGLVGDGYSILTALT
;
A
#
# COMPACT_ATOMS: atom_id res chain seq x y z
N MET A 1 -0.27 5.29 -9.44
CA MET A 1 -1.08 5.55 -8.24
C MET A 1 -1.39 4.27 -7.46
N LEU A 2 -1.90 3.20 -8.10
CA LEU A 2 -2.26 1.93 -7.46
C LEU A 2 -1.19 1.36 -6.51
N ILE A 3 0.06 1.21 -6.98
CA ILE A 3 1.17 0.65 -6.17
C ILE A 3 1.39 1.46 -4.89
N LYS A 4 1.36 2.80 -4.98
CA LYS A 4 1.53 3.67 -3.80
C LYS A 4 0.39 3.53 -2.80
N MET A 5 -0.86 3.41 -3.28
CA MET A 5 -2.01 3.20 -2.40
C MET A 5 -1.93 1.84 -1.71
N MET A 6 -1.59 0.78 -2.46
CA MET A 6 -1.42 -0.56 -1.87
C MET A 6 -0.23 -0.62 -0.90
N LEU A 7 0.85 0.09 -1.19
CA LEU A 7 2.00 0.22 -0.29
C LEU A 7 1.60 0.90 1.03
N LEU A 8 0.82 1.99 0.99
CA LEU A 8 0.24 2.59 2.20
C LEU A 8 -0.60 1.57 2.98
N GLY A 9 -1.45 0.83 2.27
CA GLY A 9 -2.29 -0.20 2.88
C GLY A 9 -1.47 -1.24 3.64
N TYR A 10 -0.37 -1.71 3.05
CA TYR A 10 0.50 -2.68 3.70
C TYR A 10 1.27 -2.06 4.88
N LEU A 11 1.96 -0.93 4.67
CA LEU A 11 2.82 -0.30 5.68
C LEU A 11 2.07 0.06 6.96
N PHE A 12 0.82 0.49 6.83
CA PHE A 12 -0.03 0.88 7.95
C PHE A 12 -1.04 -0.19 8.37
N GLY A 13 -0.91 -1.43 7.84
CA GLY A 13 -1.76 -2.56 8.23
C GLY A 13 -3.25 -2.37 7.94
N ILE A 14 -3.60 -1.63 6.89
CA ILE A 14 -4.99 -1.31 6.56
C ILE A 14 -5.66 -2.53 5.93
N PRO A 15 -6.75 -3.05 6.53
CA PRO A 15 -7.28 -4.38 6.19
C PRO A 15 -8.10 -4.43 4.91
N SER A 16 -8.51 -3.28 4.33
CA SER A 16 -9.33 -3.27 3.12
C SER A 16 -9.11 -2.06 2.21
N GLU A 17 -9.34 -2.24 0.91
CA GLU A 17 -9.27 -1.17 -0.10
C GLU A 17 -10.26 -0.03 0.21
N ARG A 18 -11.41 -0.34 0.81
CA ARG A 18 -12.41 0.65 1.23
C ARG A 18 -11.91 1.47 2.41
N CYS A 19 -11.37 0.81 3.44
CA CYS A 19 -10.78 1.49 4.59
C CYS A 19 -9.59 2.35 4.17
N LEU A 20 -8.74 1.86 3.27
CA LEU A 20 -7.63 2.62 2.68
C LEU A 20 -8.10 3.91 2.01
N VAL A 21 -9.17 3.85 1.21
CA VAL A 21 -9.71 5.05 0.56
C VAL A 21 -10.27 6.05 1.59
N GLN A 22 -10.94 5.58 2.64
CA GLN A 22 -11.41 6.45 3.74
C GLN A 22 -10.24 7.13 4.46
N GLU A 23 -9.20 6.37 4.76
CA GLU A 23 -8.02 6.87 5.45
C GLU A 23 -7.27 7.92 4.61
N ILE A 24 -7.16 7.70 3.30
CA ILE A 24 -6.59 8.68 2.36
C ILE A 24 -7.44 9.95 2.26
N GLN A 25 -8.77 9.87 2.44
CA GLN A 25 -9.64 11.04 2.42
C GLN A 25 -9.39 11.93 3.64
N GLY A 26 -9.22 11.36 4.83
CA GLY A 26 -9.02 12.10 6.08
C GLY A 26 -7.57 12.50 6.38
N ASN A 27 -6.58 11.78 5.82
CA ASN A 27 -5.18 11.95 6.19
C ASN A 27 -4.38 12.75 5.15
N VAL A 28 -4.01 13.99 5.49
CA VAL A 28 -3.23 14.88 4.61
C VAL A 28 -1.87 14.30 4.24
N ALA A 29 -1.20 13.57 5.14
CA ALA A 29 0.09 12.95 4.85
C ALA A 29 -0.04 11.86 3.77
N TYR A 30 -1.14 11.09 3.79
CA TYR A 30 -1.40 10.08 2.77
C TYR A 30 -1.72 10.70 1.42
N ARG A 31 -2.47 11.81 1.41
CA ARG A 31 -2.69 12.61 0.19
C ARG A 31 -1.39 13.14 -0.39
N TRP A 32 -0.53 13.71 0.46
CA TRP A 32 0.78 14.20 0.05
C TRP A 32 1.65 13.10 -0.56
N PHE A 33 1.71 11.92 0.06
CA PHE A 33 2.44 10.76 -0.45
C PHE A 33 1.94 10.30 -1.84
N LEU A 34 0.61 10.35 -2.02
CA LEU A 34 -0.06 10.03 -3.27
C LEU A 34 0.00 11.14 -4.32
N ARG A 35 0.57 12.31 -3.98
CA ARG A 35 0.57 13.54 -4.79
C ARG A 35 -0.83 14.02 -5.14
N LEU A 36 -1.78 13.86 -4.22
CA LEU A 36 -3.14 14.39 -4.35
C LEU A 36 -3.21 15.77 -3.72
N GLY A 37 -3.81 16.73 -4.43
CA GLY A 37 -4.17 18.03 -3.86
C GLY A 37 -5.20 17.89 -2.73
N LEU A 38 -5.34 18.85 -1.83
CA LEU A 38 -6.29 18.77 -0.71
C LEU A 38 -7.76 18.55 -1.14
N THR A 39 -8.15 19.15 -2.26
CA THR A 39 -9.52 19.11 -2.82
C THR A 39 -9.71 18.04 -3.89
N GLU A 40 -8.66 17.31 -4.26
CA GLU A 40 -8.70 16.35 -5.36
C GLU A 40 -9.51 15.10 -5.00
N LYS A 41 -10.18 14.49 -5.98
CA LYS A 41 -10.97 13.28 -5.71
C LYS A 41 -10.05 12.08 -5.49
N VAL A 42 -10.23 11.37 -4.38
CA VAL A 42 -9.58 10.07 -4.16
C VAL A 42 -10.28 9.03 -5.03
N PRO A 43 -9.55 8.17 -5.77
CA PRO A 43 -10.13 7.05 -6.49
C PRO A 43 -10.97 6.17 -5.56
N ASP A 44 -12.08 5.67 -6.06
CA ASP A 44 -12.93 4.78 -5.28
C ASP A 44 -12.28 3.40 -5.14
N ALA A 45 -12.72 2.67 -4.11
CA ALA A 45 -12.20 1.34 -3.84
C ALA A 45 -12.47 0.35 -4.98
N SER A 46 -13.53 0.54 -5.76
CA SER A 46 -13.84 -0.32 -6.91
C SER A 46 -12.84 -0.12 -8.05
N THR A 47 -12.41 1.12 -8.31
CA THR A 47 -11.32 1.41 -9.27
C THR A 47 -10.01 0.77 -8.84
N LEU A 48 -9.68 0.82 -7.56
CA LEU A 48 -8.54 0.11 -6.96
C LEU A 48 -8.62 -1.39 -7.22
N SER A 49 -9.75 -2.01 -6.85
CA SER A 49 -9.96 -3.45 -6.97
C SER A 49 -9.91 -3.95 -8.41
N GLN A 50 -10.51 -3.20 -9.35
CA GLN A 50 -10.49 -3.52 -10.77
C GLN A 50 -9.10 -3.38 -11.38
N ASN A 51 -8.36 -2.33 -11.04
CA ASN A 51 -6.98 -2.18 -11.50
C ASN A 51 -6.07 -3.26 -10.89
N ARG A 52 -6.29 -3.64 -9.63
CA ARG A 52 -5.56 -4.73 -8.98
C ARG A 52 -5.80 -6.05 -9.70
N ARG A 53 -7.05 -6.43 -9.94
CA ARG A 53 -7.39 -7.65 -10.69
C ARG A 53 -6.79 -7.63 -12.10
N ARG A 54 -6.96 -6.54 -12.85
CA ARG A 54 -6.47 -6.46 -14.24
C ARG A 54 -4.95 -6.52 -14.36
N ARG A 55 -4.22 -5.95 -13.39
CA ARG A 55 -2.74 -5.85 -13.47
C ARG A 55 -2.01 -6.96 -12.71
N PHE A 56 -2.64 -7.59 -11.72
CA PHE A 56 -1.96 -8.49 -10.78
C PHE A 56 -2.67 -9.84 -10.58
N ASN A 57 -3.78 -10.15 -11.28
CA ASN A 57 -4.49 -11.45 -11.12
C ASN A 57 -3.61 -12.69 -11.37
N HIS A 58 -2.49 -12.54 -12.09
CA HIS A 58 -1.59 -13.65 -12.44
C HIS A 58 -0.13 -13.35 -12.09
N SER A 59 0.13 -12.38 -11.22
CA SER A 59 1.50 -11.97 -10.93
C SER A 59 1.66 -11.60 -9.46
N GLU A 60 2.61 -12.25 -8.80
CA GLU A 60 3.12 -11.87 -7.48
C GLU A 60 3.98 -10.60 -7.52
N ALA A 61 4.04 -9.89 -8.65
CA ALA A 61 4.86 -8.69 -8.81
C ALA A 61 4.64 -7.65 -7.71
N PHE A 62 3.42 -7.50 -7.20
CA PHE A 62 3.19 -6.57 -6.09
C PHE A 62 3.91 -7.03 -4.81
N GLN A 63 3.79 -8.32 -4.47
CA GLN A 63 4.43 -8.90 -3.30
C GLN A 63 5.96 -8.86 -3.46
N GLN A 64 6.49 -9.21 -4.63
CA GLN A 64 7.93 -9.13 -4.92
C GLN A 64 8.49 -7.71 -4.81
N ILE A 65 7.77 -6.70 -5.33
CA ILE A 65 8.17 -5.29 -5.19
C ILE A 65 8.15 -4.90 -3.71
N PHE A 66 7.14 -5.34 -2.98
CA PHE A 66 7.01 -5.03 -1.56
C PHE A 66 8.13 -5.66 -0.73
N ASP A 67 8.36 -6.96 -0.91
CA ASP A 67 9.42 -7.72 -0.24
C ASP A 67 10.78 -7.07 -0.51
N ASN A 68 11.05 -6.66 -1.76
CA ASN A 68 12.28 -5.96 -2.11
C ASN A 68 12.42 -4.58 -1.43
N ILE A 69 11.32 -3.83 -1.28
CA ILE A 69 11.34 -2.55 -0.56
C ILE A 69 11.65 -2.79 0.93
N VAL A 70 11.06 -3.82 1.53
CA VAL A 70 11.32 -4.19 2.93
C VAL A 70 12.75 -4.66 3.12
N GLU A 71 13.26 -5.54 2.24
CA GLU A 71 14.65 -5.97 2.25
C GLU A 71 15.61 -4.78 2.19
N GLN A 72 15.36 -3.81 1.30
CA GLN A 72 16.16 -2.58 1.24
C GLN A 72 16.05 -1.73 2.51
N ALA A 73 14.89 -1.68 3.15
CA ALA A 73 14.69 -0.96 4.40
C ALA A 73 15.45 -1.63 5.56
N ILE A 74 15.40 -2.96 5.65
CA ILE A 74 16.15 -3.77 6.60
C ILE A 74 17.65 -3.58 6.39
N ALA A 75 18.13 -3.69 5.15
CA ALA A 75 19.54 -3.50 4.80
C ALA A 75 20.08 -2.11 5.18
N ARG A 76 19.20 -1.10 5.25
CA ARG A 76 19.55 0.27 5.66
C ARG A 76 19.30 0.55 7.15
N GLY A 77 18.89 -0.45 7.94
CA GLY A 77 18.59 -0.28 9.36
C GLY A 77 17.38 0.61 9.63
N LEU A 78 16.46 0.75 8.66
CA LEU A 78 15.26 1.58 8.77
C LEU A 78 14.08 0.82 9.42
N VAL A 79 14.26 -0.48 9.65
CA VAL A 79 13.27 -1.36 10.28
C VAL A 79 13.81 -1.74 11.66
N GLY A 80 13.07 -1.41 12.72
CA GLY A 80 13.42 -1.81 14.08
C GLY A 80 13.23 -3.31 14.29
N ASP A 81 14.00 -3.91 15.22
CA ASP A 81 14.13 -5.36 15.48
C ASP A 81 12.81 -6.13 15.79
N GLY A 82 11.65 -5.46 15.78
CA GLY A 82 10.34 -6.01 16.12
C GLY A 82 9.37 -6.21 14.96
N TYR A 83 9.75 -5.96 13.70
CA TYR A 83 8.86 -6.27 12.57
C TYR A 83 8.88 -7.76 12.28
N SER A 84 7.94 -8.49 12.89
CA SER A 84 7.49 -9.76 12.35
C SER A 84 6.85 -9.47 10.99
N ILE A 85 7.59 -9.70 9.92
CA ILE A 85 7.03 -9.82 8.59
C ILE A 85 5.87 -10.82 8.75
N LEU A 86 4.65 -10.43 8.37
CA LEU A 86 3.49 -11.32 8.31
C LEU A 86 3.71 -12.34 7.18
N THR A 87 4.81 -13.07 7.25
CA THR A 87 5.09 -14.32 6.55
C THR A 87 4.64 -15.46 7.47
N ALA A 88 3.38 -15.39 7.90
CA ALA A 88 2.68 -16.51 8.51
C ALA A 88 1.43 -16.79 7.69
N LEU A 89 1.65 -17.15 6.42
CA LEU A 89 0.82 -18.20 5.82
C LEU A 89 1.37 -19.51 6.37
N THR A 90 0.78 -19.93 7.49
CA THR A 90 0.55 -21.35 7.76
C THR A 90 -0.75 -21.74 7.07
#